data_AF-A0A923ITD9-F1
#
_entry.id   AF-A0A923ITD9-F1
#
_cell.length_a   1.000
_cell.length_b   1.000
_cell.length_c   1.000
_cell.angle_alpha   90.00
_cell.angle_beta   90.00
_cell.angle_gamma   90.00
#
_symmetry.space_group_name_H-M   'P 1'
#
loop_
_entity.id
_entity.type
_entity.pdbx_description
1 polymer ?
#
loop_
_entity_poly.entity_id
_entity_poly.type
_entity_poly.pdbx_seq_one_letter_code
_entity_poly.pdbx_strand_id
1 'polypeptide(L)'
;MTFLNTEILILKAYQGDCILIKTFDENEDCFNILIDGGTPNTFDFSLRNELKDIAIIDLLVLTHIDSDHIGGVIKFLKNSLANGIEIRKYWVNCLNLIEVGFSSGKISYGQAKSLEELLLEKKEPLSKFNEAIFFSSQIRQDRGITITVLSPTSEIIDSLKKGWPELSEEYQKKLKEVKISGTVLSQVSKGSLRDLAKEDFRHQKTIENDIVNSSCIAMLIKGIDFSFLALGDSRAEVVEQSLRKLEYNDTDNKLKVDYVKISHHGSKNNTSASLLDLIESEKFIISTNGGGAATRHPDRETIARILFHPKRDFTKKVTIIFNYPLSNIASKSGELFTEDEMEDGNWCIQQDITNLELNDA
;
A
#
# COMPACT_ATOMS: atom_id res chain seq x y z
N MET A 1 -23.71 10.24 -22.36
CA MET A 1 -22.34 10.55 -21.95
C MET A 1 -22.26 10.17 -20.49
N THR A 2 -21.80 8.97 -20.19
CA THR A 2 -21.58 8.52 -18.80
C THR A 2 -20.25 9.12 -18.37
N PHE A 3 -20.30 10.23 -17.63
CA PHE A 3 -19.12 10.78 -16.96
C PHE A 3 -18.94 10.01 -15.66
N LEU A 4 -18.34 8.82 -15.74
CA LEU A 4 -17.83 8.14 -14.55
C LEU A 4 -16.40 8.64 -14.38
N ASN A 5 -16.17 9.42 -13.31
CA ASN A 5 -14.87 9.94 -12.96
C ASN A 5 -14.47 9.32 -11.63
N THR A 6 -13.98 8.08 -11.66
CA THR A 6 -13.30 7.55 -10.47
C THR A 6 -12.16 8.51 -10.08
N GLU A 7 -12.04 8.81 -8.79
CA GLU A 7 -10.91 9.55 -8.24
C GLU A 7 -10.02 8.61 -7.44
N ILE A 8 -8.72 8.57 -7.75
CA ILE A 8 -7.73 7.83 -6.98
C ILE A 8 -6.80 8.84 -6.32
N LEU A 9 -7.01 9.05 -5.02
CA LEU A 9 -6.25 10.02 -4.25
C LEU A 9 -5.07 9.35 -3.55
N ILE A 10 -3.84 9.69 -3.94
CA ILE A 10 -2.61 9.25 -3.27
C ILE A 10 -2.20 10.33 -2.27
N LEU A 11 -2.72 10.26 -1.05
CA LEU A 11 -2.58 11.32 -0.07
C LEU A 11 -1.14 11.40 0.47
N LYS A 12 -0.74 12.62 0.86
CA LYS A 12 0.53 12.90 1.51
C LYS A 12 0.54 12.31 2.92
N ALA A 13 1.07 11.09 3.04
CA ALA A 13 1.06 10.24 4.24
C ALA A 13 2.43 10.10 4.95
N TYR A 14 3.33 11.05 4.68
CA TYR A 14 4.71 11.06 5.14
C TYR A 14 5.52 9.88 4.59
N GLN A 15 5.91 8.96 5.46
CA GLN A 15 6.69 7.78 5.12
C GLN A 15 5.83 6.53 4.92
N GLY A 16 4.51 6.66 5.08
CA GLY A 16 3.56 5.56 4.89
C GLY A 16 2.61 5.82 3.73
N ASP A 17 1.57 4.99 3.65
CA ASP A 17 0.54 5.08 2.61
C ASP A 17 -0.79 5.57 3.15
N CYS A 18 -1.51 6.31 2.31
CA CYS A 18 -2.93 6.60 2.50
C CYS A 18 -3.54 6.87 1.14
N ILE A 19 -4.38 5.96 0.68
CA ILE A 19 -5.01 6.01 -0.63
C ILE A 19 -6.52 6.02 -0.43
N LEU A 20 -7.21 6.95 -1.07
CA LEU A 20 -8.66 7.02 -1.07
C LEU A 20 -9.14 6.91 -2.51
N ILE A 21 -9.89 5.85 -2.81
CA ILE A 21 -10.52 5.64 -4.11
C ILE A 21 -11.99 5.97 -3.96
N LYS A 22 -12.48 6.94 -4.72
CA LYS A 22 -13.89 7.30 -4.84
C LYS A 22 -14.33 6.84 -6.23
N THR A 23 -15.03 5.71 -6.32
CA THR A 23 -15.48 5.10 -7.58
C THR A 23 -16.99 4.93 -7.55
N PHE A 24 -17.55 4.40 -8.63
CA PHE A 24 -18.96 4.10 -8.76
C PHE A 24 -19.17 2.64 -9.18
N ASP A 25 -20.28 2.08 -8.74
CA ASP A 25 -20.74 0.76 -9.17
C ASP A 25 -21.55 0.86 -10.49
N GLU A 26 -22.03 -0.26 -11.02
CA GLU A 26 -22.77 -0.31 -12.29
C GLU A 26 -24.10 0.46 -12.30
N ASN A 27 -24.63 0.82 -11.12
CA ASN A 27 -25.84 1.61 -10.94
C ASN A 27 -25.53 3.09 -10.66
N GLU A 28 -24.26 3.50 -10.81
CA GLU A 28 -23.77 4.84 -10.50
C GLU A 28 -23.81 5.18 -8.99
N ASP A 29 -23.98 4.17 -8.12
CA ASP A 29 -23.86 4.37 -6.67
C ASP A 29 -22.39 4.55 -6.28
N CYS A 30 -22.10 5.54 -5.45
CA CYS A 30 -20.73 5.80 -4.98
C CYS A 30 -20.22 4.65 -4.12
N PHE A 31 -18.96 4.28 -4.34
CA PHE A 31 -18.25 3.26 -3.62
C PHE A 31 -16.87 3.79 -3.20
N ASN A 32 -16.65 3.91 -1.89
CA ASN A 32 -15.44 4.52 -1.33
C ASN A 32 -14.54 3.46 -0.68
N ILE A 33 -13.28 3.41 -1.12
CA ILE A 33 -12.25 2.52 -0.57
C ILE A 33 -11.17 3.37 0.07
N LEU A 34 -10.95 3.19 1.37
CA LEU A 34 -9.82 3.78 2.09
C LEU A 34 -8.77 2.69 2.33
N ILE A 35 -7.58 2.85 1.75
CA ILE A 35 -6.44 1.96 1.93
C ILE A 35 -5.39 2.69 2.75
N ASP A 36 -5.16 2.20 3.97
CA ASP A 36 -4.30 2.80 4.98
C ASP A 36 -4.66 4.26 5.36
N GLY A 37 -4.10 4.72 6.47
CA GLY A 37 -4.33 6.08 6.98
C GLY A 37 -3.06 6.89 7.13
N GLY A 38 -1.90 6.35 6.76
CA GLY A 38 -0.62 6.99 6.99
C GLY A 38 -0.24 7.06 8.48
N THR A 39 0.79 7.86 8.78
CA THR A 39 1.11 8.27 10.16
C THR A 39 -0.06 9.00 10.84
N PRO A 40 -0.08 9.16 12.17
CA PRO A 40 -1.13 9.91 12.86
C PRO A 40 -1.32 11.36 12.38
N ASN A 41 -0.29 11.99 11.82
CA ASN A 41 -0.39 13.35 11.30
C ASN A 41 -1.12 13.40 9.96
N THR A 42 -1.10 12.33 9.18
CA THR A 42 -1.78 12.23 7.89
C THR A 42 -3.27 12.55 8.01
N PHE A 43 -3.92 12.11 9.10
CA PHE A 43 -5.32 12.46 9.36
C PHE A 43 -5.53 13.97 9.41
N ASP A 44 -4.72 14.71 10.17
CA ASP A 44 -4.94 16.15 10.34
C ASP A 44 -4.61 16.96 9.08
N PHE A 45 -3.60 16.56 8.32
CA PHE A 45 -3.07 17.36 7.21
C PHE A 45 -3.67 17.01 5.84
N SER A 46 -4.03 15.74 5.60
CA SER A 46 -4.42 15.27 4.28
C SER A 46 -5.79 14.57 4.30
N LEU A 47 -5.94 13.55 5.14
CA LEU A 47 -7.11 12.65 5.07
C LEU A 47 -8.40 13.25 5.62
N ARG A 48 -8.36 14.07 6.69
CA ARG A 48 -9.58 14.65 7.29
C ARG A 48 -10.38 15.47 6.28
N ASN A 49 -9.73 16.22 5.40
CA ASN A 49 -10.44 17.05 4.43
C ASN A 49 -11.21 16.20 3.41
N GLU A 50 -10.59 15.13 2.92
CA GLU A 50 -11.23 14.21 1.99
C GLU A 50 -12.40 13.41 2.60
N LEU A 51 -12.32 13.12 3.90
CA LEU A 51 -13.37 12.39 4.60
C LEU A 51 -14.58 13.25 5.01
N LYS A 52 -14.50 14.59 4.97
CA LYS A 52 -15.60 15.46 5.44
C LYS A 52 -16.88 15.29 4.64
N ASP A 53 -16.75 15.00 3.35
CA ASP A 53 -17.86 14.90 2.41
C ASP A 53 -18.26 13.45 2.11
N ILE A 54 -17.65 12.48 2.83
CA ILE A 54 -17.94 11.05 2.69
C ILE A 54 -18.90 10.63 3.79
N ALA A 55 -20.07 10.11 3.41
CA ALA A 55 -21.01 9.50 4.34
C ALA A 55 -20.73 8.02 4.62
N ILE A 56 -20.16 7.30 3.63
CA ILE A 56 -19.95 5.85 3.67
C ILE A 56 -18.56 5.52 3.16
N ILE A 57 -17.80 4.75 3.94
CA ILE A 57 -16.61 4.01 3.49
C ILE A 57 -17.03 2.56 3.34
N ASP A 58 -17.13 2.09 2.10
CA ASP A 58 -17.55 0.73 1.79
C ASP A 58 -16.51 -0.29 2.23
N LEU A 59 -15.24 0.05 2.03
CA LEU A 59 -14.13 -0.79 2.43
C LEU A 59 -12.99 0.04 3.01
N LEU A 60 -12.66 -0.23 4.27
CA LEU A 60 -11.42 0.24 4.89
C LEU A 60 -10.41 -0.90 4.93
N VAL A 61 -9.32 -0.77 4.19
CA VAL A 61 -8.21 -1.72 4.17
C VAL A 61 -7.07 -1.18 5.01
N LEU A 62 -6.56 -1.99 5.92
CA LEU A 62 -5.24 -1.81 6.52
C LEU A 62 -4.32 -2.87 5.92
N THR A 63 -3.43 -2.43 5.03
CA THR A 63 -2.54 -3.34 4.31
C THR A 63 -1.63 -4.07 5.28
N HIS A 64 -1.15 -3.38 6.32
CA HIS A 64 -0.51 -3.96 7.49
C HIS A 64 -0.61 -2.99 8.69
N ILE A 65 -0.01 -3.39 9.83
CA ILE A 65 -0.25 -2.76 11.15
C ILE A 65 0.86 -1.83 11.64
N ASP A 66 1.84 -1.48 10.80
CA ASP A 66 2.89 -0.54 11.23
C ASP A 66 2.32 0.89 11.36
N SER A 67 2.97 1.68 12.22
CA SER A 67 2.43 2.95 12.71
C SER A 67 2.21 4.01 11.63
N ASP A 68 2.98 3.92 10.54
CA ASP A 68 2.90 4.74 9.35
C ASP A 68 1.80 4.29 8.37
N HIS A 69 1.08 3.21 8.64
CA HIS A 69 -0.12 2.82 7.90
C HIS A 69 -1.39 2.99 8.74
N ILE A 70 -1.37 2.50 9.99
CA ILE A 70 -2.56 2.47 10.86
C ILE A 70 -2.79 3.79 11.63
N GLY A 71 -1.75 4.61 11.80
CA GLY A 71 -1.75 5.73 12.73
C GLY A 71 -2.84 6.76 12.46
N GLY A 72 -3.03 7.13 11.19
CA GLY A 72 -4.08 8.05 10.77
C GLY A 72 -5.48 7.46 10.91
N VAL A 73 -5.67 6.16 10.67
CA VAL A 73 -6.96 5.47 10.88
C VAL A 73 -7.35 5.48 12.36
N ILE A 74 -6.41 5.17 13.26
CA ILE A 74 -6.66 5.23 14.72
C ILE A 74 -7.09 6.64 15.14
N LYS A 75 -6.45 7.68 14.58
CA LYS A 75 -6.78 9.07 14.91
C LYS A 75 -8.13 9.49 14.31
N PHE A 76 -8.44 9.04 13.10
CA PHE A 76 -9.74 9.21 12.46
C PHE A 76 -10.85 8.60 13.33
N LEU A 77 -10.73 7.33 13.71
CA LEU A 77 -11.74 6.63 14.52
C LEU A 77 -11.92 7.25 15.92
N LYS A 78 -10.88 7.87 16.50
CA LYS A 78 -11.00 8.63 17.76
C LYS A 78 -11.67 10.01 17.58
N ASN A 79 -11.73 10.53 16.36
CA ASN A 79 -12.30 11.84 16.09
C ASN A 79 -13.82 11.77 15.94
N SER A 80 -14.52 12.86 16.29
CA SER A 80 -15.99 12.95 16.14
C SER A 80 -16.46 12.85 14.69
N LEU A 81 -15.59 13.15 13.71
CA LEU A 81 -15.89 12.96 12.29
C LEU A 81 -16.32 11.52 11.99
N ALA A 82 -15.65 10.52 12.58
CA ALA A 82 -15.98 9.11 12.35
C ALA A 82 -17.38 8.71 12.84
N ASN A 83 -18.05 9.52 13.66
CA ASN A 83 -19.42 9.24 14.10
C ASN A 83 -20.46 9.54 13.00
N GLY A 84 -20.10 10.35 12.01
CA GLY A 84 -20.95 10.69 10.86
C GLY A 84 -20.67 9.86 9.61
N ILE A 85 -19.72 8.92 9.68
CA ILE A 85 -19.28 8.11 8.54
C ILE A 85 -19.55 6.63 8.86
N GLU A 86 -20.38 5.99 8.05
CA GLU A 86 -20.58 4.54 8.14
C GLU A 86 -19.42 3.80 7.48
N ILE A 87 -18.77 2.90 8.22
CA ILE A 87 -17.77 1.99 7.63
C ILE A 87 -18.40 0.60 7.51
N ARG A 88 -18.57 0.11 6.28
CA ARG A 88 -19.32 -1.14 6.01
C ARG A 88 -18.47 -2.38 6.26
N LYS A 89 -17.21 -2.37 5.83
CA LYS A 89 -16.28 -3.50 6.01
C LYS A 89 -14.87 -3.00 6.32
N TYR A 90 -14.16 -3.75 7.15
CA TYR A 90 -12.73 -3.58 7.41
C TYR A 90 -11.98 -4.83 6.94
N TRP A 91 -10.88 -4.62 6.23
CA TRP A 91 -9.93 -5.65 5.86
C TRP A 91 -8.63 -5.43 6.62
N VAL A 92 -8.30 -6.36 7.50
CA VAL A 92 -7.12 -6.24 8.35
C VAL A 92 -6.65 -7.62 8.80
N ASN A 93 -5.38 -7.94 8.52
CA ASN A 93 -4.76 -9.18 9.00
C ASN A 93 -4.07 -8.96 10.35
N CYS A 94 -4.87 -8.69 11.37
CA CYS A 94 -4.42 -8.54 12.75
C CYS A 94 -5.19 -9.54 13.62
N LEU A 95 -4.53 -10.50 14.26
CA LEU A 95 -5.26 -11.60 14.91
C LEU A 95 -6.04 -11.19 16.15
N ASN A 96 -5.61 -10.12 16.81
CA ASN A 96 -6.42 -9.41 17.78
C ASN A 96 -7.83 -9.05 17.23
N LEU A 97 -7.94 -8.74 15.94
CA LEU A 97 -9.21 -8.41 15.28
C LEU A 97 -9.90 -9.62 14.65
N ILE A 98 -9.15 -10.65 14.25
CA ILE A 98 -9.69 -11.86 13.62
C ILE A 98 -10.26 -12.84 14.68
N GLU A 99 -9.60 -12.97 15.84
CA GLU A 99 -9.87 -14.02 16.84
C GLU A 99 -10.37 -13.48 18.19
N VAL A 100 -11.18 -12.41 18.20
CA VAL A 100 -11.71 -11.67 19.38
C VAL A 100 -12.33 -12.52 20.52
N GLY A 101 -12.35 -13.85 20.42
CA GLY A 101 -12.92 -14.80 21.38
C GLY A 101 -11.98 -15.46 22.43
N PHE A 102 -10.65 -15.28 22.44
CA PHE A 102 -9.78 -16.18 23.24
C PHE A 102 -8.92 -15.59 24.38
N SER A 103 -9.14 -14.38 24.87
CA SER A 103 -8.47 -13.93 26.11
C SER A 103 -9.32 -13.01 26.98
N SER A 104 -10.06 -13.66 27.87
CA SER A 104 -10.57 -13.08 29.10
C SER A 104 -9.47 -12.43 29.95
N GLY A 105 -9.72 -11.21 30.43
CA GLY A 105 -9.24 -10.75 31.74
C GLY A 105 -8.03 -9.82 31.73
N LYS A 106 -8.32 -8.54 32.01
CA LYS A 106 -7.38 -7.44 32.36
C LYS A 106 -6.48 -6.94 31.23
N ILE A 107 -7.01 -6.04 30.41
CA ILE A 107 -6.18 -5.10 29.65
C ILE A 107 -5.92 -3.87 30.53
N SER A 108 -4.63 -3.64 30.79
CA SER A 108 -4.10 -2.49 31.53
C SER A 108 -4.35 -1.19 30.77
N TYR A 109 -5.07 -0.26 31.40
CA TYR A 109 -5.33 1.08 30.89
C TYR A 109 -4.03 1.88 30.78
N GLY A 110 -3.51 2.02 29.55
CA GLY A 110 -2.30 2.79 29.28
C GLY A 110 -2.27 3.36 27.86
N GLN A 111 -2.93 4.49 27.65
CA GLN A 111 -2.68 5.51 26.61
C GLN A 111 -2.07 5.04 25.27
N ALA A 112 -2.76 4.14 24.56
CA ALA A 112 -2.96 4.11 23.11
C ALA A 112 -3.97 2.99 22.82
N LYS A 113 -5.26 3.31 22.69
CA LYS A 113 -6.24 2.27 22.35
C LYS A 113 -5.86 1.59 21.04
N SER A 114 -5.76 0.27 21.06
CA SER A 114 -5.57 -0.55 19.86
C SER A 114 -6.76 -0.36 18.93
N LEU A 115 -6.62 -0.70 17.64
CA LEU A 115 -7.75 -0.64 16.71
C LEU A 115 -8.92 -1.50 17.19
N GLU A 116 -8.63 -2.68 17.74
CA GLU A 116 -9.62 -3.60 18.34
C GLU A 116 -10.43 -2.92 19.43
N GLU A 117 -9.76 -2.32 20.41
CA GLU A 117 -10.44 -1.62 21.51
C GLU A 117 -11.35 -0.50 20.98
N LEU A 118 -10.90 0.23 19.95
CA LEU A 118 -11.70 1.30 19.36
C LEU A 118 -12.94 0.77 18.65
N LEU A 119 -12.82 -0.32 17.88
CA LEU A 119 -13.96 -0.93 17.18
C LEU A 119 -14.98 -1.51 18.18
N LEU A 120 -14.49 -2.17 19.24
CA LEU A 120 -15.34 -2.69 20.32
C LEU A 120 -16.06 -1.57 21.09
N GLU A 121 -15.37 -0.48 21.41
CA GLU A 121 -15.97 0.68 22.08
C GLU A 121 -17.02 1.38 21.22
N LYS A 122 -16.79 1.45 19.91
CA LYS A 122 -17.76 1.94 18.94
C LYS A 122 -18.91 0.96 18.68
N LYS A 123 -18.86 -0.23 19.27
CA LYS A 123 -19.85 -1.31 19.09
C LYS A 123 -19.99 -1.72 17.62
N GLU A 124 -18.89 -1.67 16.86
CA GLU A 124 -18.87 -2.18 15.50
C GLU A 124 -19.15 -3.70 15.51
N PRO A 125 -20.04 -4.21 14.64
CA PRO A 125 -20.29 -5.64 14.56
C PRO A 125 -19.02 -6.41 14.17
N LEU A 126 -18.72 -7.50 14.90
CA LEU A 126 -17.54 -8.34 14.62
C LEU A 126 -17.49 -8.81 13.15
N SER A 127 -18.64 -9.09 12.54
CA SER A 127 -18.77 -9.52 11.14
C SER A 127 -18.18 -8.53 10.13
N LYS A 128 -17.96 -7.26 10.52
CA LYS A 128 -17.31 -6.27 9.67
C LYS A 128 -15.79 -6.46 9.58
N PHE A 129 -15.14 -7.13 10.53
CA PHE A 129 -13.67 -7.11 10.65
C PHE A 129 -13.01 -8.42 11.16
N ASN A 130 -13.80 -9.46 11.49
CA ASN A 130 -13.27 -10.70 12.07
C ASN A 130 -12.91 -11.79 11.04
N GLU A 131 -12.84 -11.44 9.75
CA GLU A 131 -12.50 -12.37 8.67
C GLU A 131 -11.03 -12.20 8.29
N ALA A 132 -10.31 -13.32 8.19
CA ALA A 132 -8.95 -13.31 7.66
C ALA A 132 -8.96 -13.05 6.15
N ILE A 133 -8.07 -12.17 5.69
CA ILE A 133 -7.98 -11.74 4.30
C ILE A 133 -6.73 -12.36 3.68
N PHE A 134 -6.88 -13.19 2.65
CA PHE A 134 -5.77 -13.87 1.99
C PHE A 134 -6.07 -14.13 0.51
N PHE A 135 -5.09 -14.61 -0.23
CA PHE A 135 -5.24 -15.00 -1.62
C PHE A 135 -6.38 -16.01 -1.77
N SER A 136 -7.29 -15.76 -2.72
CA SER A 136 -8.63 -16.38 -2.88
C SER A 136 -9.78 -15.76 -2.08
N SER A 137 -9.50 -14.92 -1.07
CA SER A 137 -10.49 -13.95 -0.59
C SER A 137 -10.78 -12.98 -1.73
N GLN A 138 -11.90 -13.20 -2.41
CA GLN A 138 -12.42 -12.24 -3.38
C GLN A 138 -13.59 -11.53 -2.71
N ILE A 139 -13.52 -10.20 -2.64
CA ILE A 139 -14.76 -9.43 -2.72
C ILE A 139 -15.04 -9.28 -4.20
N ARG A 140 -15.84 -10.21 -4.72
CA ARG A 140 -16.73 -9.89 -5.82
C ARG A 140 -17.94 -9.25 -5.18
N GLN A 141 -17.94 -7.93 -5.10
CA GLN A 141 -19.23 -7.28 -4.96
C GLN A 141 -19.81 -7.24 -6.37
N ASP A 142 -20.93 -7.95 -6.51
CA ASP A 142 -21.97 -7.65 -7.50
C ASP A 142 -22.00 -6.13 -7.71
N ARG A 143 -21.98 -5.68 -8.97
CA ARG A 143 -22.08 -4.29 -9.45
C ARG A 143 -20.82 -3.62 -10.02
N GLY A 144 -19.93 -4.35 -10.70
CA GLY A 144 -18.91 -3.72 -11.57
C GLY A 144 -17.61 -3.28 -10.91
N ILE A 145 -17.42 -3.50 -9.60
CA ILE A 145 -16.13 -3.32 -8.91
C ILE A 145 -15.63 -4.70 -8.42
N THR A 146 -14.43 -5.07 -8.84
CA THR A 146 -13.78 -6.32 -8.43
C THR A 146 -12.51 -6.05 -7.64
N ILE A 147 -12.42 -6.62 -6.43
CA ILE A 147 -11.21 -6.55 -5.60
C ILE A 147 -10.68 -7.97 -5.38
N THR A 148 -9.53 -8.26 -5.98
CA THR A 148 -8.84 -9.55 -5.87
C THR A 148 -7.64 -9.42 -4.95
N VAL A 149 -7.63 -10.17 -3.84
CA VAL A 149 -6.49 -10.22 -2.93
C VAL A 149 -5.37 -11.08 -3.54
N LEU A 150 -4.16 -10.54 -3.57
CA LEU A 150 -2.94 -11.16 -4.11
C LEU A 150 -1.93 -11.54 -3.03
N SER A 151 -2.05 -10.97 -1.84
CA SER A 151 -1.23 -11.29 -0.67
C SER A 151 -2.06 -10.99 0.58
N PRO A 152 -1.84 -11.69 1.70
CA PRO A 152 -0.97 -12.86 1.87
C PRO A 152 -1.60 -14.16 1.36
N THR A 153 -0.91 -15.30 1.40
CA THR A 153 -1.56 -16.61 1.19
C THR A 153 -2.17 -17.15 2.49
N SER A 154 -3.00 -18.20 2.39
CA SER A 154 -3.55 -18.92 3.55
C SER A 154 -2.44 -19.45 4.48
N GLU A 155 -1.34 -19.95 3.92
CA GLU A 155 -0.22 -20.51 4.69
C GLU A 155 0.50 -19.43 5.51
N ILE A 156 0.58 -18.21 4.96
CA ILE A 156 1.15 -17.05 5.67
C ILE A 156 0.23 -16.63 6.80
N ILE A 157 -1.09 -16.62 6.60
CA ILE A 157 -2.06 -16.37 7.69
C ILE A 157 -1.93 -17.41 8.81
N ASP A 158 -1.80 -18.69 8.47
CA ASP A 158 -1.62 -19.75 9.46
C ASP A 158 -0.30 -19.62 10.22
N SER A 159 0.75 -19.12 9.55
CA SER A 159 2.05 -18.84 10.18
C SER A 159 1.97 -17.61 11.09
N LEU A 160 1.26 -16.56 10.67
CA LEU A 160 0.95 -15.39 11.50
C LEU A 160 0.22 -15.79 12.78
N LYS A 161 -0.73 -16.74 12.69
CA LYS A 161 -1.45 -17.32 13.83
C LYS A 161 -0.56 -18.00 14.84
N LYS A 162 0.39 -18.79 14.37
CA LYS A 162 1.32 -19.51 15.24
C LYS A 162 2.27 -18.57 15.98
N GLY A 163 2.74 -17.50 15.33
CA GLY A 163 3.68 -16.54 15.90
C GLY A 163 3.04 -15.41 16.72
N TRP A 164 1.72 -15.31 16.79
CA TRP A 164 1.05 -14.11 17.28
C TRP A 164 1.39 -13.69 18.72
N PRO A 165 1.48 -14.59 19.72
CA PRO A 165 1.85 -14.18 21.07
C PRO A 165 3.22 -13.50 21.11
N GLU A 166 4.20 -14.04 20.38
CA GLU A 166 5.55 -13.49 20.29
C GLU A 166 5.53 -12.14 19.53
N LEU A 167 4.78 -12.06 18.43
CA LEU A 167 4.61 -10.84 17.65
C LEU A 167 3.86 -9.74 18.42
N SER A 168 2.99 -10.09 19.37
CA SER A 168 2.18 -9.12 20.12
C SER A 168 3.04 -8.20 20.99
N GLU A 169 4.12 -8.73 21.58
CA GLU A 169 5.07 -7.92 22.37
C GLU A 169 5.87 -6.97 21.47
N GLU A 170 6.36 -7.48 20.35
CA GLU A 170 7.06 -6.67 19.33
C GLU A 170 6.13 -5.57 18.78
N TYR A 171 4.89 -5.91 18.48
CA TYR A 171 3.84 -5.01 18.01
C TYR A 171 3.59 -3.88 19.02
N GLN A 172 3.40 -4.20 20.30
CA GLN A 172 3.21 -3.20 21.35
C GLN A 172 4.42 -2.27 21.49
N LYS A 173 5.63 -2.76 21.24
CA LYS A 173 6.84 -1.95 21.21
C LYS A 173 6.87 -1.03 19.98
N LYS A 174 6.59 -1.55 18.78
CA LYS A 174 6.52 -0.77 17.53
C LYS A 174 5.52 0.39 17.64
N LEU A 175 4.34 0.17 18.23
CA LEU A 175 3.34 1.22 18.46
C LEU A 175 3.84 2.37 19.35
N LYS A 176 4.76 2.09 20.28
CA LYS A 176 5.29 3.07 21.24
C LYS A 176 6.51 3.82 20.71
N GLU A 177 7.24 3.25 19.75
CA GLU A 177 8.45 3.84 19.21
C GLU A 177 8.15 4.87 18.10
N VAL A 178 7.64 6.05 18.48
CA VAL A 178 7.74 7.24 17.62
C VAL A 178 9.10 7.89 17.86
N LYS A 179 10.17 7.33 17.29
CA LYS A 179 11.50 7.95 17.38
C LYS A 179 11.86 8.69 16.10
N ILE A 180 11.91 10.01 16.22
CA ILE A 180 12.67 10.89 15.32
C ILE A 180 14.11 10.83 15.82
N SER A 181 15.03 10.17 15.11
CA SER A 181 16.45 10.19 15.48
C SER A 181 17.39 10.14 14.28
N GLY A 182 18.18 11.20 14.07
CA GLY A 182 19.56 11.13 13.54
C GLY A 182 19.76 10.81 12.05
N THR A 183 20.21 11.79 11.29
CA THR A 183 20.51 11.69 9.86
C THR A 183 21.63 10.68 9.56
N VAL A 184 21.31 9.52 8.97
CA VAL A 184 22.28 8.65 8.28
C VAL A 184 22.08 8.79 6.77
N LEU A 185 22.91 9.58 6.09
CA LEU A 185 22.93 9.69 4.62
C LEU A 185 23.19 8.33 3.99
N SER A 186 22.15 7.63 3.52
CA SER A 186 22.28 6.24 3.03
C SER A 186 22.25 6.06 1.52
N GLN A 187 22.27 7.12 0.71
CA GLN A 187 22.28 6.96 -0.76
C GLN A 187 23.32 7.84 -1.46
N VAL A 188 24.57 7.83 -0.99
CA VAL A 188 25.68 8.37 -1.79
C VAL A 188 26.13 7.31 -2.81
N SER A 189 25.88 7.61 -4.08
CA SER A 189 26.38 7.02 -5.33
C SER A 189 26.46 5.48 -5.43
N LYS A 190 25.38 4.87 -5.93
CA LYS A 190 25.45 3.56 -6.57
C LYS A 190 25.19 3.70 -8.07
N GLY A 191 26.24 3.93 -8.85
CA GLY A 191 26.20 3.78 -10.32
C GLY A 191 25.10 4.55 -11.09
N SER A 192 25.03 4.28 -12.39
CA SER A 192 23.91 4.75 -13.22
C SER A 192 22.66 3.91 -12.99
N LEU A 193 21.46 4.42 -13.28
CA LEU A 193 20.23 3.62 -13.26
C LEU A 193 20.34 2.36 -14.15
N ARG A 194 21.05 2.43 -15.28
CA ARG A 194 21.28 1.25 -16.15
C ARG A 194 22.11 0.16 -15.47
N ASP A 195 23.08 0.53 -14.64
CA ASP A 195 23.89 -0.43 -13.91
C ASP A 195 23.10 -1.02 -12.74
N LEU A 196 22.36 -0.17 -12.02
CA LEU A 196 21.48 -0.60 -10.94
C LEU A 196 20.39 -1.58 -11.41
N ALA A 197 19.88 -1.41 -12.62
CA ALA A 197 18.87 -2.29 -13.20
C ALA A 197 19.37 -3.73 -13.42
N LYS A 198 20.70 -3.93 -13.47
CA LYS A 198 21.34 -5.23 -13.62
C LYS A 198 21.68 -5.89 -12.28
N GLU A 199 21.53 -5.19 -11.15
CA GLU A 199 21.80 -5.77 -9.83
C GLU A 199 20.81 -6.91 -9.53
N ASP A 200 21.34 -8.02 -8.99
CA ASP A 200 20.51 -9.14 -8.55
C ASP A 200 19.53 -8.70 -7.47
N PHE A 201 18.27 -9.07 -7.65
CA PHE A 201 17.28 -8.95 -6.60
C PHE A 201 17.48 -10.06 -5.56
N ARG A 202 17.55 -9.68 -4.28
CA ARG A 202 17.66 -10.62 -3.16
C ARG A 202 16.76 -10.21 -2.02
N HIS A 203 15.96 -11.13 -1.53
CA HIS A 203 15.25 -10.94 -0.28
C HIS A 203 16.24 -10.89 0.89
N GLN A 204 16.20 -9.83 1.68
CA GLN A 204 17.06 -9.71 2.87
C GLN A 204 16.59 -10.60 4.03
N LYS A 205 15.30 -10.91 4.07
CA LYS A 205 14.66 -11.75 5.10
C LYS A 205 13.86 -12.85 4.42
N THR A 206 13.71 -13.99 5.08
CA THR A 206 12.73 -15.03 4.67
C THR A 206 11.31 -14.58 5.01
N ILE A 207 10.30 -15.31 4.52
CA ILE A 207 8.89 -15.06 4.85
C ILE A 207 8.67 -15.17 6.37
N GLU A 208 9.25 -16.18 7.00
CA GLU A 208 9.10 -16.44 8.44
C GLU A 208 9.70 -15.31 9.28
N ASN A 209 10.88 -14.81 8.88
CA ASN A 209 11.59 -13.73 9.57
C ASN A 209 11.03 -12.33 9.27
N ASP A 210 10.01 -12.24 8.41
CA ASP A 210 9.35 -10.99 8.02
C ASP A 210 7.84 -11.20 7.91
N ILE A 211 7.27 -12.00 8.83
CA ILE A 211 5.90 -12.50 8.74
C ILE A 211 4.85 -11.37 8.73
N VAL A 212 5.14 -10.25 9.40
CA VAL A 212 4.26 -9.06 9.41
C VAL A 212 4.11 -8.47 8.00
N ASN A 213 5.21 -8.19 7.31
CA ASN A 213 5.18 -7.70 5.92
C ASN A 213 4.72 -8.77 4.94
N SER A 214 5.04 -10.04 5.22
CA SER A 214 4.53 -11.17 4.45
C SER A 214 3.01 -11.27 4.54
N SER A 215 2.42 -10.87 5.68
CA SER A 215 0.98 -10.82 5.92
C SER A 215 0.26 -9.62 5.29
N CYS A 216 1.02 -8.74 4.62
CA CYS A 216 0.50 -7.52 4.02
C CYS A 216 -0.53 -7.83 2.94
N ILE A 217 -1.63 -7.07 2.93
CA ILE A 217 -2.69 -7.16 1.94
C ILE A 217 -2.27 -6.41 0.67
N ALA A 218 -1.96 -7.15 -0.39
CA ALA A 218 -1.86 -6.61 -1.75
C ALA A 218 -3.13 -6.97 -2.53
N MET A 219 -3.57 -6.08 -3.41
CA MET A 219 -4.81 -6.25 -4.16
C MET A 219 -4.78 -5.67 -5.56
N LEU A 220 -5.52 -6.34 -6.45
CA LEU A 220 -5.91 -5.84 -7.75
C LEU A 220 -7.35 -5.33 -7.66
N ILE A 221 -7.54 -4.03 -7.88
CA ILE A 221 -8.84 -3.36 -7.89
C ILE A 221 -9.18 -3.02 -9.34
N LYS A 222 -10.33 -3.46 -9.83
CA LYS A 222 -10.86 -3.12 -11.15
C LYS A 222 -12.24 -2.52 -11.00
N GLY A 223 -12.42 -1.28 -11.44
CA GLY A 223 -13.72 -0.65 -11.61
C GLY A 223 -14.14 -0.63 -13.07
N ILE A 224 -15.15 0.20 -13.36
CA ILE A 224 -15.70 0.37 -14.72
C ILE A 224 -14.71 1.10 -15.63
N ASP A 225 -14.01 2.08 -15.10
CA ASP A 225 -13.15 3.04 -15.81
C ASP A 225 -11.67 3.00 -15.35
N PHE A 226 -11.31 2.09 -14.44
CA PHE A 226 -9.94 2.01 -13.91
C PHE A 226 -9.50 0.61 -13.48
N SER A 227 -8.19 0.41 -13.45
CA SER A 227 -7.52 -0.73 -12.87
C SER A 227 -6.28 -0.30 -12.06
N PHE A 228 -6.25 -0.68 -10.78
CA PHE A 228 -5.25 -0.25 -9.81
C PHE A 228 -4.65 -1.47 -9.09
N LEU A 229 -3.33 -1.64 -9.21
CA LEU A 229 -2.58 -2.65 -8.48
C LEU A 229 -1.95 -2.02 -7.23
N ALA A 230 -2.57 -2.27 -6.07
CA ALA A 230 -2.09 -1.80 -4.77
C ALA A 230 -1.22 -2.87 -4.11
N LEU A 231 0.11 -2.71 -4.14
CA LEU A 231 1.02 -3.73 -3.61
C LEU A 231 1.31 -3.61 -2.10
N GLY A 232 0.81 -2.57 -1.43
CA GLY A 232 1.08 -2.33 0.00
C GLY A 232 2.58 -2.38 0.29
N ASP A 233 2.95 -3.16 1.30
CA ASP A 233 4.34 -3.53 1.64
C ASP A 233 4.62 -5.01 1.39
N SER A 234 3.79 -5.65 0.57
CA SER A 234 3.86 -7.07 0.29
C SER A 234 5.17 -7.46 -0.38
N ARG A 235 5.57 -8.70 -0.16
CA ARG A 235 6.79 -9.27 -0.71
C ARG A 235 6.56 -9.73 -2.16
N ALA A 236 7.57 -9.53 -3.01
CA ALA A 236 7.45 -9.80 -4.44
C ALA A 236 7.07 -11.25 -4.74
N GLU A 237 7.73 -12.22 -4.09
CA GLU A 237 7.56 -13.65 -4.32
C GLU A 237 6.15 -14.15 -3.94
N VAL A 238 5.50 -13.50 -2.98
CA VAL A 238 4.12 -13.84 -2.57
C VAL A 238 3.13 -13.37 -3.63
N VAL A 239 3.28 -12.14 -4.12
CA VAL A 239 2.44 -11.59 -5.18
C VAL A 239 2.66 -12.33 -6.49
N GLU A 240 3.91 -12.66 -6.84
CA GLU A 240 4.25 -13.47 -8.02
C GLU A 240 3.55 -14.82 -8.01
N GLN A 241 3.60 -15.54 -6.87
CA GLN A 241 2.92 -16.82 -6.73
C GLN A 241 1.42 -16.68 -6.99
N SER A 242 0.79 -15.65 -6.43
CA SER A 242 -0.64 -15.38 -6.60
C SER A 242 -1.01 -15.01 -8.03
N LEU A 243 -0.22 -14.15 -8.69
CA LEU A 243 -0.44 -13.78 -10.09
C LEU A 243 -0.33 -15.00 -11.01
N ARG A 244 0.65 -15.89 -10.79
CA ARG A 244 0.79 -17.14 -11.55
C ARG A 244 -0.37 -18.10 -11.31
N LYS A 245 -0.91 -18.18 -10.08
CA LYS A 245 -2.13 -18.94 -9.78
C LYS A 245 -3.37 -18.37 -10.46
N LEU A 246 -3.37 -17.08 -10.80
CA LEU A 246 -4.40 -16.42 -11.62
C LEU A 246 -4.09 -16.51 -13.14
N GLU A 247 -3.16 -17.39 -13.53
CA GLU A 247 -2.77 -17.67 -14.92
C GLU A 247 -2.07 -16.51 -15.64
N TYR A 248 -1.65 -15.46 -14.91
CA TYR A 248 -0.75 -14.46 -15.47
C TYR A 248 0.65 -15.04 -15.67
N ASN A 249 1.26 -14.70 -16.79
CA ASN A 249 2.55 -15.20 -17.19
C ASN A 249 3.42 -14.07 -17.77
N ASP A 250 4.69 -14.39 -18.03
CA ASP A 250 5.68 -13.44 -18.52
C ASP A 250 5.81 -13.43 -20.05
N THR A 251 4.83 -14.01 -20.75
CA THR A 251 4.75 -14.12 -22.22
C THR A 251 3.59 -13.29 -22.77
N ASP A 252 2.44 -13.90 -22.97
CA ASP A 252 1.30 -13.41 -23.75
C ASP A 252 0.09 -13.02 -22.87
N ASN A 253 0.11 -13.38 -21.58
CA ASN A 253 -0.93 -13.07 -20.63
C ASN A 253 -0.39 -12.34 -19.40
N LYS A 254 0.18 -11.15 -19.61
CA LYS A 254 0.58 -10.26 -18.50
C LYS A 254 -0.63 -9.58 -17.86
N LEU A 255 -0.54 -9.27 -16.58
CA LEU A 255 -1.51 -8.43 -15.88
C LEU A 255 -1.40 -6.99 -16.39
N LYS A 256 -2.39 -6.57 -17.19
CA LYS A 256 -2.52 -5.17 -17.64
C LYS A 256 -3.26 -4.34 -16.61
N VAL A 257 -2.67 -3.25 -16.17
CA VAL A 257 -3.27 -2.29 -15.22
C VAL A 257 -2.86 -0.85 -15.53
N ASP A 258 -3.76 0.10 -15.26
CA ASP A 258 -3.52 1.52 -15.50
C ASP A 258 -2.46 2.09 -14.56
N TYR A 259 -2.50 1.64 -13.30
CA TYR A 259 -1.62 2.12 -12.24
C TYR A 259 -1.12 0.99 -11.36
N VAL A 260 0.16 1.08 -10.98
CA VAL A 260 0.78 0.21 -9.97
C VAL A 260 1.33 1.06 -8.84
N LYS A 261 0.76 0.93 -7.62
CA LYS A 261 1.45 1.42 -6.42
C LYS A 261 2.55 0.43 -6.06
N ILE A 262 3.79 0.88 -6.16
CA ILE A 262 4.98 0.07 -5.89
C ILE A 262 5.04 -0.31 -4.41
N SER A 263 5.46 -1.55 -4.14
CA SER A 263 5.51 -2.06 -2.78
C SER A 263 6.50 -1.29 -1.88
N HIS A 264 6.14 -1.10 -0.61
CA HIS A 264 7.03 -0.65 0.46
C HIS A 264 7.78 0.65 0.11
N HIS A 265 7.00 1.65 -0.34
CA HIS A 265 7.48 2.99 -0.68
C HIS A 265 8.58 3.05 -1.74
N GLY A 266 8.77 1.99 -2.54
CA GLY A 266 9.87 1.88 -3.48
C GLY A 266 11.13 1.21 -2.92
N SER A 267 11.00 0.41 -1.86
CA SER A 267 12.10 -0.41 -1.33
C SER A 267 12.62 -1.40 -2.36
N LYS A 268 13.95 -1.47 -2.47
CA LYS A 268 14.63 -2.39 -3.39
C LYS A 268 14.37 -3.86 -3.10
N ASN A 269 13.90 -4.19 -1.91
CA ASN A 269 13.68 -5.56 -1.47
C ASN A 269 12.29 -6.11 -1.84
N ASN A 270 11.41 -5.30 -2.41
CA ASN A 270 9.99 -5.64 -2.58
C ASN A 270 9.50 -5.65 -4.04
N THR A 271 10.33 -5.24 -5.01
CA THR A 271 9.96 -5.21 -6.45
C THR A 271 10.97 -5.99 -7.28
N SER A 272 10.77 -7.29 -7.47
CA SER A 272 11.67 -8.15 -8.26
C SER A 272 11.50 -7.93 -9.78
N ALA A 273 12.48 -8.36 -10.57
CA ALA A 273 12.35 -8.41 -12.02
C ALA A 273 11.27 -9.42 -12.47
N SER A 274 11.15 -10.56 -11.76
CA SER A 274 10.16 -11.61 -12.05
C SER A 274 8.72 -11.19 -11.73
N LEU A 275 8.51 -10.25 -10.81
CA LEU A 275 7.22 -9.61 -10.60
C LEU A 275 6.89 -8.65 -11.74
N LEU A 276 7.86 -7.81 -12.15
CA LEU A 276 7.69 -6.90 -13.28
C LEU A 276 7.45 -7.63 -14.60
N ASP A 277 8.03 -8.82 -14.77
CA ASP A 277 7.78 -9.70 -15.91
C ASP A 277 6.28 -10.03 -16.10
N LEU A 278 5.52 -10.12 -15.01
CA LEU A 278 4.10 -10.48 -14.99
C LEU A 278 3.16 -9.28 -15.15
N ILE A 279 3.67 -8.05 -15.09
CA ILE A 279 2.87 -6.82 -15.06
C ILE A 279 3.15 -5.98 -16.30
N GLU A 280 2.10 -5.52 -16.97
CA GLU A 280 2.17 -4.52 -18.02
C GLU A 280 1.46 -3.25 -17.54
N SER A 281 2.25 -2.20 -17.26
CA SER A 281 1.75 -0.87 -16.91
C SER A 281 2.73 0.20 -17.35
N GLU A 282 2.22 1.38 -17.64
CA GLU A 282 3.00 2.56 -18.01
C GLU A 282 3.14 3.55 -16.85
N LYS A 283 2.35 3.40 -15.77
CA LYS A 283 2.30 4.37 -14.66
C LYS A 283 2.56 3.67 -13.32
N PHE A 284 3.67 4.04 -12.68
CA PHE A 284 4.10 3.47 -11.39
C PHE A 284 4.14 4.56 -10.33
N ILE A 285 3.52 4.30 -9.19
CA ILE A 285 3.37 5.26 -8.09
C ILE A 285 4.30 4.89 -6.96
N ILE A 286 5.04 5.88 -6.49
CA ILE A 286 5.88 5.81 -5.29
C ILE A 286 5.31 6.80 -4.27
N SER A 287 4.73 6.27 -3.20
CA SER A 287 4.11 7.04 -2.13
C SER A 287 5.07 7.17 -0.94
N THR A 288 5.75 8.31 -0.80
CA THR A 288 6.64 8.63 0.33
C THR A 288 7.22 10.04 0.22
N ASN A 289 7.53 10.65 1.35
CA ASN A 289 8.26 11.91 1.44
C ASN A 289 9.78 11.75 1.59
N GLY A 290 10.33 10.57 1.29
CA GLY A 290 11.73 10.21 1.50
C GLY A 290 12.03 9.47 2.80
N GLY A 291 11.00 9.22 3.61
CA GLY A 291 11.12 8.48 4.87
C GLY A 291 11.73 9.28 6.02
N GLY A 292 12.22 8.55 7.01
CA GLY A 292 12.88 9.04 8.21
C GLY A 292 14.34 8.61 8.28
N ALA A 293 14.93 8.71 9.47
CA ALA A 293 16.32 8.31 9.67
C ALA A 293 16.55 6.79 9.66
N ALA A 294 15.56 6.02 10.10
CA ALA A 294 15.63 4.55 10.18
C ALA A 294 15.26 3.86 8.86
N THR A 295 14.39 4.48 8.06
CA THR A 295 13.88 3.94 6.79
C THR A 295 13.89 5.05 5.75
N ARG A 296 14.61 4.86 4.64
CA ARG A 296 14.73 5.84 3.55
C ARG A 296 14.36 5.17 2.24
N HIS A 297 13.22 5.56 1.70
CA HIS A 297 12.70 5.10 0.43
C HIS A 297 12.19 6.30 -0.37
N PRO A 298 12.22 6.23 -1.72
CA PRO A 298 12.52 5.06 -2.53
C PRO A 298 14.01 4.74 -2.64
N ASP A 299 14.32 3.50 -3.04
CA ASP A 299 15.66 3.12 -3.50
C ASP A 299 15.77 3.31 -5.01
N ARG A 300 16.91 3.86 -5.47
CA ARG A 300 17.22 4.00 -6.90
C ARG A 300 17.17 2.66 -7.64
N GLU A 301 17.55 1.56 -6.97
CA GLU A 301 17.50 0.21 -7.54
C GLU A 301 16.09 -0.22 -7.98
N THR A 302 15.04 0.18 -7.25
CA THR A 302 13.65 -0.12 -7.61
C THR A 302 13.25 0.63 -8.88
N ILE A 303 13.57 1.92 -8.92
CA ILE A 303 13.26 2.79 -10.06
C ILE A 303 14.03 2.31 -11.31
N ALA A 304 15.31 2.01 -11.15
CA ALA A 304 16.16 1.42 -12.19
C ALA A 304 15.55 0.14 -12.77
N ARG A 305 15.11 -0.79 -11.91
CA ARG A 305 14.47 -2.04 -12.33
C ARG A 305 13.21 -1.82 -13.14
N ILE A 306 12.39 -0.82 -12.80
CA ILE A 306 11.18 -0.47 -13.55
C ILE A 306 11.54 0.14 -14.91
N LEU A 307 12.39 1.16 -14.91
CA LEU A 307 12.69 1.97 -16.09
C LEU A 307 13.50 1.21 -17.14
N PHE A 308 14.44 0.36 -16.71
CA PHE A 308 15.33 -0.37 -17.60
C PHE A 308 15.09 -1.89 -17.55
N HIS A 309 13.87 -2.32 -17.20
CA HIS A 309 13.49 -3.73 -17.23
C HIS A 309 13.70 -4.33 -18.64
N PRO A 310 14.36 -5.49 -18.79
CA PRO A 310 14.69 -6.06 -20.11
C PRO A 310 13.48 -6.36 -21.01
N LYS A 311 12.31 -6.68 -20.44
CA LYS A 311 11.07 -6.95 -21.19
C LYS A 311 10.15 -5.73 -21.32
N ARG A 312 10.62 -4.54 -20.95
CA ARG A 312 9.86 -3.30 -21.15
C ARG A 312 9.78 -2.95 -22.64
N ASP A 313 8.62 -2.50 -23.08
CA ASP A 313 8.46 -1.86 -24.38
C ASP A 313 8.96 -0.40 -24.30
N PHE A 314 10.12 -0.12 -24.91
CA PHE A 314 10.72 1.21 -24.94
C PHE A 314 10.04 2.17 -25.92
N THR A 315 9.09 1.72 -26.75
CA THR A 315 8.26 2.61 -27.58
C THR A 315 7.20 3.33 -26.74
N LYS A 316 6.79 2.72 -25.63
CA LYS A 316 5.84 3.28 -24.66
C LYS A 316 6.57 4.10 -23.59
N LYS A 317 6.05 5.29 -23.32
CA LYS A 317 6.60 6.18 -22.29
C LYS A 317 6.13 5.71 -20.91
N VAL A 318 7.08 5.38 -20.03
CA VAL A 318 6.77 5.06 -18.62
C VAL A 318 6.80 6.34 -17.78
N THR A 319 5.85 6.46 -16.86
CA THR A 319 5.75 7.57 -15.90
C THR A 319 5.96 7.05 -14.48
N ILE A 320 6.92 7.64 -13.77
CA ILE A 320 7.04 7.45 -12.31
C ILE A 320 6.33 8.63 -11.63
N ILE A 321 5.34 8.33 -10.80
CA ILE A 321 4.48 9.30 -10.13
C ILE A 321 4.85 9.35 -8.65
N PHE A 322 5.19 10.53 -8.15
CA PHE A 322 5.45 10.80 -6.74
C PHE A 322 4.34 11.68 -6.16
N ASN A 323 3.82 11.30 -4.99
CA ASN A 323 2.84 12.13 -4.25
C ASN A 323 3.49 13.29 -3.47
N TYR A 324 4.82 13.40 -3.51
CA TYR A 324 5.59 14.49 -2.96
C TYR A 324 6.48 15.13 -4.04
N PRO A 325 6.91 16.39 -3.85
CA PRO A 325 7.97 16.97 -4.65
C PRO A 325 9.27 16.17 -4.49
N LEU A 326 10.01 15.98 -5.58
CA LEU A 326 11.31 15.31 -5.57
C LEU A 326 12.30 16.00 -4.63
N SER A 327 12.25 17.33 -4.52
CA SER A 327 13.09 18.09 -3.59
C SER A 327 12.87 17.68 -2.13
N ASN A 328 11.64 17.36 -1.73
CA ASN A 328 11.34 16.86 -0.40
C ASN A 328 11.97 15.48 -0.18
N ILE A 329 11.84 14.60 -1.17
CA ILE A 329 12.41 13.24 -1.12
C ILE A 329 13.94 13.32 -1.09
N ALA A 330 14.54 14.09 -2.00
CA ALA A 330 15.99 14.25 -2.13
C ALA A 330 16.65 14.80 -0.86
N SER A 331 15.97 15.72 -0.16
CA SER A 331 16.44 16.26 1.12
C SER A 331 16.61 15.20 2.21
N LYS A 332 15.97 14.04 2.07
CA LYS A 332 16.00 12.94 3.04
C LYS A 332 16.66 11.69 2.51
N SER A 333 16.30 11.23 1.33
CA SER A 333 16.79 9.98 0.75
C SER A 333 18.05 10.18 -0.10
N GLY A 334 18.35 11.41 -0.52
CA GLY A 334 19.38 11.71 -1.53
C GLY A 334 18.79 11.85 -2.94
N GLU A 335 19.58 12.39 -3.86
CA GLU A 335 19.15 12.61 -5.24
C GLU A 335 18.84 11.29 -5.95
N LEU A 336 17.63 11.18 -6.51
CA LEU A 336 17.16 9.97 -7.18
C LEU A 336 17.60 9.87 -8.63
N PHE A 337 17.95 10.99 -9.27
CA PHE A 337 18.23 11.08 -10.70
C PHE A 337 19.34 12.11 -10.98
N THR A 338 20.15 11.86 -12.00
CA THR A 338 20.98 12.90 -12.64
C THR A 338 20.28 13.45 -13.88
N GLU A 339 20.74 14.61 -14.38
CA GLU A 339 20.21 15.19 -15.62
C GLU A 339 20.34 14.22 -16.82
N ASP A 340 21.52 13.59 -16.98
CA ASP A 340 21.76 12.59 -18.04
C ASP A 340 20.80 11.38 -17.95
N GLU A 341 20.45 10.94 -16.73
CA GLU A 341 19.54 9.81 -16.54
C GLU A 341 18.10 10.14 -16.96
N MET A 342 17.68 11.40 -16.80
CA MET A 342 16.34 11.85 -17.19
C MET A 342 16.14 11.91 -18.71
N GLU A 343 17.23 11.97 -19.49
CA GLU A 343 17.19 11.97 -20.96
C GLU A 343 17.23 10.56 -21.56
N ASP A 344 17.52 9.53 -20.77
CA ASP A 344 17.75 8.15 -21.24
C ASP A 344 16.62 7.20 -20.85
N GLY A 345 16.00 6.53 -21.85
CA GLY A 345 15.08 5.40 -21.61
C GLY A 345 13.58 5.69 -21.80
N ASN A 346 13.18 6.73 -22.55
CA ASN A 346 11.79 7.08 -22.87
C ASN A 346 10.84 7.04 -21.65
N TRP A 347 11.12 7.84 -20.62
CA TRP A 347 10.28 7.90 -19.43
C TRP A 347 10.14 9.35 -18.95
N CYS A 348 9.23 9.60 -18.02
CA CYS A 348 9.08 10.90 -17.38
C CYS A 348 8.66 10.77 -15.91
N ILE A 349 8.64 11.90 -15.22
CA ILE A 349 8.24 12.00 -13.82
C ILE A 349 7.03 12.92 -13.72
N GLN A 350 6.07 12.52 -12.88
CA GLN A 350 5.12 13.44 -12.28
C GLN A 350 5.40 13.49 -10.78
N GLN A 351 5.35 14.68 -10.19
CA GLN A 351 5.65 14.89 -8.77
C GLN A 351 4.60 15.79 -8.15
N ASP A 352 4.44 15.69 -6.84
CA ASP A 352 3.40 16.40 -6.08
C ASP A 352 1.97 16.02 -6.49
N ILE A 353 1.76 14.79 -6.97
CA ILE A 353 0.47 14.31 -7.44
C ILE A 353 -0.33 13.64 -6.31
N THR A 354 -1.43 14.26 -5.91
CA THR A 354 -2.35 13.68 -4.91
C THR A 354 -3.64 13.13 -5.48
N ASN A 355 -3.98 13.43 -6.73
CA ASN A 355 -5.11 12.87 -7.46
C ASN A 355 -4.61 12.37 -8.82
N LEU A 356 -4.84 11.09 -9.13
CA LEU A 356 -4.41 10.51 -10.40
C LEU A 356 -5.40 10.89 -11.51
N GLU A 357 -4.88 11.43 -12.61
CA GLU A 357 -5.68 11.68 -13.80
C GLU A 357 -6.04 10.33 -14.46
N LEU A 358 -7.30 9.90 -14.32
CA LEU A 358 -7.81 8.82 -15.15
C LEU A 358 -8.02 9.39 -16.55
N ASN A 359 -7.32 8.81 -17.54
CA ASN A 359 -7.46 9.28 -18.92
C ASN A 359 -8.87 8.93 -19.40
N ASP A 360 -9.52 9.86 -20.11
CA ASP A 360 -10.66 9.54 -20.96
C ASP A 360 -10.22 8.44 -21.96
N ALA A 361 -10.88 7.29 -21.89
CA ALA A 361 -10.57 6.10 -22.70
C ALA A 361 -10.63 6.32 -24.22
#